data_AF-A0A0F9LAN1-F1
#
_entry.id   AF-A0A0F9LAN1-F1
#
_cell.length_a   1.000
_cell.length_b   1.000
_cell.length_c   1.000
_cell.angle_alpha   90.00
_cell.angle_beta   90.00
_cell.angle_gamma   90.00
#
_symmetry.space_group_name_H-M   'P 1'
#
loop_
_entity.id
_entity.type
_entity.pdbx_description
1 polymer ?
#
loop_
_entity_poly.entity_id
_entity_poly.type
_entity_poly.pdbx_seq_one_letter_code
_entity_poly.pdbx_strand_id
1 'polypeptide(L)'
;MKIYVASSWRNKYQPGVVSFLRNLEHKVYDFRYPKIGNNGFHWSEIYSNWTEWTTKQYIEGLKNPLAEEGFKLDIDNLNSCDACVLVLPCGRSSHLELGYAIGQDKRTVIYAPETHTTPELMYKMTSIVDTLPGIQYSLFDGHSMGRFLSCGACGDVVGCSYWKSSSGNQFDSRKYETPT
;
A
#
# COMPACT_ATOMS: atom_id res chain seq x y z
N MET A 1 10.70 12.38 -4.49
CA MET A 1 10.49 11.01 -5.00
C MET A 1 9.27 10.95 -5.91
N LYS A 2 9.17 9.93 -6.75
CA LYS A 2 7.92 9.46 -7.36
C LYS A 2 7.23 8.53 -6.36
N ILE A 3 6.03 8.88 -5.93
CA ILE A 3 5.28 8.13 -4.92
C ILE A 3 3.97 7.64 -5.52
N TYR A 4 3.73 6.34 -5.43
CA TYR A 4 2.45 5.72 -5.76
C TYR A 4 1.57 5.68 -4.50
N VAL A 5 0.35 6.23 -4.56
CA VAL A 5 -0.59 6.19 -3.43
C VAL A 5 -1.66 5.15 -3.72
N ALA A 6 -1.50 3.96 -3.15
CA ALA A 6 -2.43 2.85 -3.25
C ALA A 6 -3.60 3.07 -2.27
N SER A 7 -4.83 3.21 -2.77
CA SER A 7 -6.01 3.39 -1.93
C SER A 7 -7.31 3.00 -2.63
N SER A 8 -8.42 3.02 -1.88
CA SER A 8 -9.77 2.88 -2.43
C SER A 8 -10.28 4.20 -3.03
N TRP A 9 -11.08 4.11 -4.09
CA TRP A 9 -11.84 5.21 -4.68
C TRP A 9 -12.63 6.04 -3.67
N ARG A 10 -13.20 5.39 -2.64
CA ARG A 10 -14.05 6.04 -1.64
C ARG A 10 -13.30 6.44 -0.37
N ASN A 11 -11.98 6.27 -0.35
CA ASN A 11 -11.18 6.60 0.83
C ASN A 11 -11.12 8.12 1.04
N LYS A 12 -11.60 8.59 2.20
CA LYS A 12 -11.65 10.01 2.57
C LYS A 12 -10.28 10.62 2.94
N TYR A 13 -9.32 9.78 3.32
CA TYR A 13 -7.98 10.19 3.74
C TYR A 13 -7.01 10.38 2.58
N GLN A 14 -7.22 9.66 1.47
CA GLN A 14 -6.34 9.69 0.31
C GLN A 14 -6.05 11.11 -0.22
N PRO A 15 -7.02 12.03 -0.36
CA PRO A 15 -6.72 13.39 -0.80
C PRO A 15 -5.78 14.15 0.14
N GLY A 16 -5.91 13.91 1.45
CA GLY A 16 -5.03 14.49 2.48
C GLY A 16 -3.60 13.96 2.36
N VAL A 17 -3.44 12.65 2.15
CA VAL A 17 -2.12 12.03 1.92
C VAL A 17 -1.46 12.56 0.65
N VAL A 18 -2.21 12.62 -0.47
CA VAL A 18 -1.70 13.15 -1.74
C VAL A 18 -1.26 14.61 -1.58
N SER A 19 -2.10 15.44 -0.95
CA SER A 19 -1.79 16.86 -0.73
C SER A 19 -0.56 17.03 0.17
N PHE A 20 -0.48 16.28 1.26
CA PHE A 20 0.67 16.29 2.17
C PHE A 20 1.98 15.95 1.44
N LEU A 21 2.01 14.85 0.68
CA LEU A 21 3.20 14.42 -0.05
C LEU A 21 3.58 15.38 -1.18
N ARG A 22 2.61 16.00 -1.86
CA ARG A 22 2.86 17.04 -2.88
C ARG A 22 3.42 18.32 -2.25
N ASN A 23 2.96 18.71 -1.06
CA ASN A 23 3.50 19.86 -0.32
C ASN A 23 4.95 19.64 0.14
N LEU A 24 5.38 18.38 0.25
CA LEU A 24 6.79 17.99 0.42
C LEU A 24 7.55 17.86 -0.91
N GLU A 25 7.03 18.47 -1.98
CA GLU A 25 7.62 18.52 -3.33
C GLU A 25 7.83 17.14 -4.00
N HIS A 26 7.03 16.13 -3.62
CA HIS A 26 7.07 14.82 -4.27
C HIS A 26 6.17 14.76 -5.51
N LYS A 27 6.57 13.91 -6.48
CA LYS A 27 5.75 13.56 -7.65
C LYS A 27 4.80 12.44 -7.24
N VAL A 28 3.54 12.78 -6.96
CA VAL A 28 2.57 11.82 -6.43
C VAL A 28 1.60 11.38 -7.53
N TYR A 29 1.59 10.09 -7.84
CA TYR A 29 0.58 9.48 -8.69
C TYR A 29 -0.73 9.32 -7.92
N ASP A 30 -1.80 9.85 -8.49
CA ASP A 30 -3.16 9.79 -7.98
C ASP A 30 -4.04 9.10 -9.01
N PHE A 31 -4.40 7.84 -8.75
CA PHE A 31 -5.18 7.01 -9.67
C PHE A 31 -6.57 7.58 -9.97
N ARG A 32 -7.08 8.53 -9.16
CA ARG A 32 -8.35 9.22 -9.42
C ARG A 32 -8.23 10.25 -10.54
N TYR A 33 -7.02 10.72 -10.80
CA TYR A 33 -6.69 11.73 -11.79
C TYR A 33 -5.34 11.42 -12.46
N PRO A 34 -5.21 10.28 -13.15
CA PRO A 34 -3.92 9.75 -13.59
C PRO A 34 -3.26 10.60 -14.69
N LYS A 35 -4.05 11.34 -15.48
CA LYS A 35 -3.61 12.32 -16.47
C LYS A 35 -4.67 13.41 -16.66
N ILE A 36 -4.27 14.56 -17.21
CA ILE A 36 -5.20 15.66 -17.53
C ILE A 36 -6.34 15.11 -18.41
N GLY A 37 -7.59 15.31 -17.96
CA GLY A 37 -8.79 14.84 -18.66
C GLY A 37 -9.13 13.36 -18.47
N ASN A 38 -8.41 12.62 -17.62
CA ASN A 38 -8.75 11.24 -17.26
C ASN A 38 -9.20 11.17 -15.79
N ASN A 39 -10.35 10.55 -15.55
CA ASN A 39 -10.99 10.44 -14.23
C ASN A 39 -10.81 9.05 -13.61
N GLY A 40 -9.74 8.34 -13.99
CA GLY A 40 -9.43 6.97 -13.59
C GLY A 40 -10.38 5.92 -14.15
N PHE A 41 -10.08 4.65 -13.86
CA PHE A 41 -10.83 3.50 -14.34
C PHE A 41 -12.01 3.15 -13.43
N HIS A 42 -13.19 2.93 -14.01
CA HIS A 42 -14.36 2.41 -13.31
C HIS A 42 -14.93 1.17 -13.99
N TRP A 43 -15.10 0.07 -13.24
CA TRP A 43 -15.71 -1.16 -13.76
C TRP A 43 -17.10 -0.96 -14.38
N SER A 44 -17.86 0.03 -13.90
CA SER A 44 -19.17 0.40 -14.45
C SER A 44 -19.10 0.94 -15.89
N GLU A 45 -17.93 1.37 -16.36
CA GLU A 45 -17.70 1.79 -17.75
C GLU A 45 -17.59 0.60 -18.71
N ILE A 46 -17.28 -0.60 -18.20
CA ILE A 46 -17.27 -1.83 -19.00
C ILE A 46 -18.67 -2.44 -19.03
N TYR A 47 -19.25 -2.78 -17.88
CA TYR A 47 -20.64 -3.24 -17.77
C TYR A 47 -21.25 -2.78 -16.44
N SER A 48 -22.54 -2.44 -16.46
CA SER A 48 -23.27 -1.95 -15.28
C SER A 48 -23.45 -2.99 -14.17
N ASN A 49 -23.47 -4.29 -14.49
CA ASN A 49 -23.66 -5.40 -13.55
C ASN A 49 -22.35 -6.11 -13.16
N TRP A 50 -21.20 -5.42 -13.24
CA TRP A 50 -19.88 -6.01 -12.97
C TRP A 50 -19.73 -6.68 -11.61
N THR A 51 -20.55 -6.30 -10.62
CA THR A 51 -20.58 -6.89 -9.29
C THR A 51 -21.17 -8.31 -9.25
N GLU A 52 -21.89 -8.72 -10.30
CA GLU A 52 -22.60 -10.01 -10.39
C GLU A 52 -21.94 -10.98 -11.38
N TRP A 53 -20.76 -10.62 -11.91
CA TRP A 53 -20.09 -11.44 -12.90
C TRP A 53 -19.71 -12.83 -12.37
N THR A 54 -19.92 -13.83 -13.21
CA THR A 54 -19.26 -15.13 -13.08
C THR A 54 -17.75 -15.00 -13.27
N THR A 55 -16.98 -15.98 -12.80
CA THR A 55 -15.52 -16.01 -13.01
C THR A 55 -15.14 -15.90 -14.50
N LYS A 56 -15.91 -16.53 -15.40
CA LYS A 56 -15.67 -16.43 -16.86
C LYS A 56 -15.85 -15.00 -17.37
N GLN A 57 -16.93 -14.33 -16.96
CA GLN A 57 -17.16 -12.92 -17.31
C GLN A 57 -16.09 -12.00 -16.74
N TYR A 58 -15.59 -12.28 -15.53
CA TYR A 58 -14.50 -11.51 -14.96
C TYR A 58 -13.19 -11.66 -15.75
N ILE A 59 -12.84 -12.88 -16.17
CA ILE A 59 -11.66 -13.13 -17.02
C ILE A 59 -11.78 -12.39 -18.35
N GLU A 60 -12.95 -12.40 -18.99
CA GLU A 60 -13.17 -11.65 -20.24
C GLU A 60 -13.18 -10.14 -20.00
N GLY A 61 -13.75 -9.67 -18.89
CA GLY A 61 -13.75 -8.26 -18.50
C GLY A 61 -12.36 -7.69 -18.30
N LEU A 62 -11.40 -8.50 -17.82
CA LEU A 62 -10.00 -8.10 -17.70
C LEU A 62 -9.30 -7.87 -19.06
N LYS A 63 -9.81 -8.44 -20.15
CA LYS A 63 -9.31 -8.23 -21.52
C LYS A 63 -9.95 -7.01 -22.21
N ASN A 64 -10.85 -6.30 -21.52
CA ASN A 64 -11.47 -5.12 -22.09
C ASN A 64 -10.41 -4.02 -22.26
N PRO A 65 -10.37 -3.29 -23.40
CA PRO A 65 -9.38 -2.23 -23.62
C PRO A 65 -9.32 -1.17 -22.50
N LEU A 66 -10.45 -0.86 -21.85
CA LEU A 66 -10.48 0.08 -20.72
C LEU A 66 -9.81 -0.51 -19.47
N ALA A 67 -9.99 -1.80 -19.21
CA ALA A 67 -9.31 -2.49 -18.11
C ALA A 67 -7.80 -2.58 -18.39
N GLU A 68 -7.41 -2.88 -19.63
CA GLU A 68 -6.00 -2.91 -20.04
C GLU A 68 -5.34 -1.52 -19.95
N GLU A 69 -6.04 -0.45 -20.36
CA GLU A 69 -5.54 0.93 -20.20
C GLU A 69 -5.38 1.29 -18.72
N GLY A 70 -6.39 1.02 -17.89
CA GLY A 70 -6.33 1.26 -16.45
C GLY A 70 -5.18 0.51 -15.79
N PHE A 71 -5.07 -0.80 -16.06
CA PHE A 71 -3.97 -1.62 -15.58
C PHE A 71 -2.61 -1.08 -16.03
N LYS A 72 -2.48 -0.68 -17.30
CA LYS A 72 -1.23 -0.12 -17.84
C LYS A 72 -0.82 1.16 -17.11
N LEU A 73 -1.77 2.07 -16.85
CA LEU A 73 -1.50 3.30 -16.10
C LEU A 73 -0.98 2.99 -14.70
N ASP A 74 -1.64 2.06 -13.99
CA ASP A 74 -1.25 1.72 -12.62
C ASP A 74 0.10 1.00 -12.58
N ILE A 75 0.33 -0.01 -13.45
CA ILE A 75 1.59 -0.76 -13.45
C ILE A 75 2.78 0.07 -13.93
N ASP A 76 2.62 0.98 -14.90
CA ASP A 76 3.69 1.87 -15.36
C ASP A 76 4.11 2.86 -14.23
N ASN A 77 3.14 3.34 -13.44
CA ASN A 77 3.42 4.20 -12.30
C ASN A 77 4.01 3.43 -11.12
N LEU A 78 3.55 2.20 -10.83
CA LEU A 78 4.18 1.32 -9.85
C LEU A 78 5.61 0.99 -10.24
N ASN A 79 5.88 0.65 -11.50
CA ASN A 79 7.22 0.34 -12.00
C ASN A 79 8.17 1.52 -11.83
N SER A 80 7.70 2.73 -12.13
CA SER A 80 8.54 3.91 -12.13
C SER A 80 8.61 4.67 -10.79
N CYS A 81 7.84 4.29 -9.77
CA CYS A 81 7.87 4.94 -8.46
C CYS A 81 9.10 4.53 -7.62
N ASP A 82 9.52 5.43 -6.74
CA ASP A 82 10.56 5.15 -5.73
C ASP A 82 9.94 4.57 -4.45
N ALA A 83 8.67 4.91 -4.19
CA ALA A 83 7.94 4.51 -3.00
C ALA A 83 6.44 4.24 -3.26
N CYS A 84 5.84 3.39 -2.45
CA CYS A 84 4.40 3.12 -2.43
C CYS A 84 3.82 3.32 -1.02
N VAL A 85 2.75 4.11 -0.93
CA VAL A 85 2.00 4.35 0.33
C VAL A 85 0.63 3.71 0.20
N LEU A 86 0.33 2.74 1.05
CA LEU A 86 -1.01 2.17 1.16
C LEU A 86 -1.83 2.98 2.16
N VAL A 87 -3.00 3.47 1.75
CA VAL A 87 -3.88 4.30 2.60
C VAL A 87 -5.14 3.53 2.97
N LEU A 88 -5.26 3.20 4.26
CA LEU A 88 -6.42 2.49 4.81
C LEU A 88 -7.60 3.44 5.07
N PRO A 89 -8.85 2.92 5.06
CA PRO A 89 -9.22 1.58 4.59
C PRO A 89 -9.15 1.47 3.05
N CYS A 90 -8.74 0.31 2.54
CA CYS A 90 -8.67 0.05 1.10
C CYS A 90 -9.06 -1.39 0.73
N GLY A 91 -9.27 -1.63 -0.57
CA GLY A 91 -9.69 -2.91 -1.11
C GLY A 91 -8.53 -3.80 -1.55
N ARG A 92 -8.86 -4.94 -2.15
CA ARG A 92 -7.91 -5.97 -2.62
C ARG A 92 -6.84 -5.43 -3.57
N SER A 93 -7.22 -4.53 -4.48
CA SER A 93 -6.30 -3.95 -5.48
C SER A 93 -5.14 -3.23 -4.80
N SER A 94 -5.42 -2.33 -3.85
CA SER A 94 -4.38 -1.57 -3.15
C SER A 94 -3.40 -2.46 -2.39
N HIS A 95 -3.89 -3.55 -1.79
CA HIS A 95 -3.03 -4.52 -1.12
C HIS A 95 -2.12 -5.27 -2.11
N LEU A 96 -2.64 -5.63 -3.29
CA LEU A 96 -1.85 -6.24 -4.36
C LEU A 96 -0.78 -5.28 -4.88
N GLU A 97 -1.11 -4.00 -5.03
CA GLU A 97 -0.17 -2.93 -5.44
C GLU A 97 0.95 -2.73 -4.41
N LEU A 98 0.61 -2.73 -3.11
CA LEU A 98 1.60 -2.69 -2.04
C LEU A 98 2.50 -3.93 -2.07
N GLY A 99 1.92 -5.12 -2.16
CA GLY A 99 2.65 -6.37 -2.26
C GLY A 99 3.59 -6.41 -3.47
N TYR A 100 3.15 -5.90 -4.62
CA TYR A 100 3.97 -5.73 -5.81
C TYR A 100 5.16 -4.79 -5.53
N ALA A 101 4.91 -3.64 -4.92
CA ALA A 101 5.96 -2.68 -4.60
C ALA A 101 6.99 -3.25 -3.62
N ILE A 102 6.55 -4.00 -2.60
CA ILE A 102 7.44 -4.73 -1.68
C ILE A 102 8.30 -5.74 -2.46
N GLY A 103 7.69 -6.52 -3.36
CA GLY A 103 8.41 -7.50 -4.19
C GLY A 103 9.42 -6.87 -5.17
N GLN A 104 9.29 -5.57 -5.46
CA GLN A 104 10.22 -4.79 -6.27
C GLN A 104 11.26 -4.02 -5.44
N ASP A 105 11.40 -4.32 -4.13
CA ASP A 105 12.31 -3.66 -3.19
C ASP A 105 12.13 -2.12 -3.14
N LYS A 106 10.90 -1.65 -3.33
CA LYS A 106 10.55 -0.22 -3.24
C LYS A 106 10.32 0.17 -1.78
N ARG A 107 10.46 1.46 -1.48
CA ARG A 107 10.11 1.96 -0.13
C ARG A 107 8.61 1.87 0.07
N THR A 108 8.17 1.25 1.15
CA THR A 108 6.75 1.05 1.41
C THR A 108 6.36 1.50 2.80
N VAL A 109 5.12 1.95 2.95
CA VAL A 109 4.53 2.28 4.25
C VAL A 109 3.01 2.15 4.17
N ILE A 110 2.41 1.68 5.26
CA ILE A 110 0.97 1.65 5.44
C ILE A 110 0.56 2.83 6.31
N TYR A 111 -0.35 3.66 5.82
CA TYR A 111 -1.01 4.70 6.59
C TYR A 111 -2.37 4.21 7.09
N ALA A 112 -2.51 4.11 8.42
CA ALA A 112 -3.65 3.59 9.14
C ALA A 112 -4.24 4.65 10.09
N PRO A 113 -5.00 5.63 9.58
CA PRO A 113 -5.55 6.72 10.40
C PRO A 113 -6.68 6.29 11.35
N GLU A 114 -7.27 5.12 11.14
CA GLU A 114 -8.35 4.57 11.97
C GLU A 114 -7.95 3.17 12.48
N THR A 115 -8.24 2.89 13.75
CA THR A 115 -7.86 1.65 14.45
C THR A 115 -8.82 0.48 14.23
N HIS A 116 -9.86 0.65 13.40
CA HIS A 116 -10.96 -0.32 13.25
C HIS A 116 -10.92 -1.13 11.95
N THR A 117 -9.75 -1.28 11.32
CA THR A 117 -9.60 -2.23 10.21
C THR A 117 -9.44 -3.64 10.75
N THR A 118 -10.02 -4.64 10.06
CA THR A 118 -9.70 -6.05 10.31
C THR A 118 -8.17 -6.21 10.34
N PRO A 119 -7.60 -6.82 11.40
CA PRO A 119 -6.16 -7.04 11.48
C PRO A 119 -5.67 -7.84 10.28
N GLU A 120 -4.52 -7.46 9.72
CA GLU A 120 -3.92 -8.16 8.58
C GLU A 120 -2.45 -8.48 8.82
N LEU A 121 -2.11 -9.77 8.80
CA LEU A 121 -0.81 -10.27 9.25
C LEU A 121 0.32 -9.93 8.28
N MET A 122 0.03 -9.79 6.98
CA MET A 122 1.05 -9.51 5.96
C MET A 122 1.58 -8.08 6.04
N TYR A 123 0.95 -7.20 6.84
CA TYR A 123 1.49 -5.86 7.12
C TYR A 123 2.87 -5.91 7.77
N LYS A 124 3.29 -7.05 8.34
CA LYS A 124 4.67 -7.27 8.82
C LYS A 124 5.75 -7.08 7.76
N MET A 125 5.40 -7.09 6.48
CA MET A 125 6.36 -6.86 5.40
C MET A 125 6.83 -5.40 5.30
N THR A 126 6.18 -4.46 6.00
CA THR A 126 6.50 -3.04 5.91
C THR A 126 6.12 -2.28 7.20
N SER A 127 6.55 -1.03 7.34
CA SER A 127 6.13 -0.18 8.46
C SER A 127 4.67 0.26 8.32
N ILE A 128 4.02 0.43 9.47
CA ILE A 128 2.67 1.01 9.60
C ILE A 128 2.73 2.26 10.48
N VAL A 129 2.02 3.30 10.08
CA VAL A 129 1.97 4.61 10.76
C VAL A 129 0.54 5.14 10.79
N ASP A 130 0.20 5.93 11.79
CA ASP A 130 -1.14 6.50 12.01
C ASP A 130 -1.20 8.02 11.79
N THR A 131 -0.05 8.66 11.51
CA THR A 131 0.04 10.11 11.26
C THR A 131 0.72 10.41 9.91
N LEU A 132 0.37 11.56 9.32
CA LEU A 132 0.99 12.03 8.07
C LEU A 132 2.51 12.24 8.21
N PRO A 133 3.04 12.88 9.28
CA PRO A 133 4.49 12.94 9.50
C PRO A 133 5.14 11.56 9.64
N GLY A 134 4.43 10.58 10.17
CA GLY A 134 4.89 9.19 10.21
C GLY A 134 5.18 8.61 8.83
N ILE A 135 4.37 8.97 7.81
CA ILE A 135 4.60 8.56 6.41
C ILE A 135 5.97 9.08 5.96
N GLN A 136 6.24 10.37 6.18
CA GLN A 136 7.51 10.98 5.83
C GLN A 136 8.67 10.29 6.56
N TYR A 137 8.61 10.18 7.89
CA TYR A 137 9.66 9.53 8.67
C TYR A 137 9.95 8.10 8.19
N SER A 138 8.91 7.31 7.92
CA SER A 138 9.04 5.94 7.43
C SER A 138 9.65 5.85 6.02
N LEU A 139 9.39 6.84 5.15
CA LEU A 139 9.93 6.85 3.80
C LEU A 139 11.36 7.42 3.71
N PHE A 140 11.79 8.24 4.67
CA PHE A 140 13.06 9.01 4.56
C PHE A 140 14.09 8.71 5.64
N ASP A 141 13.67 8.55 6.90
CA ASP A 141 14.57 8.51 8.07
C ASP A 141 14.62 7.13 8.74
N GLY A 142 13.64 6.27 8.44
CA GLY A 142 13.63 4.89 8.89
C GLY A 142 14.77 4.10 8.25
N HIS A 143 15.82 3.82 9.03
CA HIS A 143 16.70 2.68 8.76
C HIS A 143 15.84 1.49 8.36
N SER A 144 16.08 0.96 7.16
CA SER A 144 15.43 -0.20 6.57
C SER A 144 15.11 -1.28 7.60
N MET A 145 13.91 -1.23 8.19
CA MET A 145 13.39 -2.28 9.06
C MET A 145 13.02 -3.43 8.13
N GLY A 146 13.97 -4.35 7.95
CA GLY A 146 13.78 -5.60 7.23
C GLY A 146 14.05 -5.54 5.72
N ARG A 147 15.30 -5.30 5.29
CA ARG A 147 15.78 -5.90 4.03
C ARG A 147 15.80 -7.41 4.19
N PHE A 148 14.65 -8.06 4.01
CA PHE A 148 14.53 -9.50 4.11
C PHE A 148 14.69 -10.19 2.75
N LEU A 149 15.63 -9.74 1.93
CA LEU A 149 16.01 -10.43 0.69
C LEU A 149 17.50 -10.21 0.43
N SER A 150 18.37 -10.79 1.27
CA SER A 150 19.73 -11.10 0.81
C SER A 150 19.65 -12.31 -0.11
N CYS A 151 20.07 -12.11 -1.35
CA CYS A 151 20.38 -13.12 -2.34
C CYS A 151 21.00 -14.37 -1.69
N GLY A 152 20.39 -15.53 -1.92
CA GLY A 152 20.94 -16.81 -1.50
C GLY A 152 22.17 -17.15 -2.35
N ALA A 153 23.34 -16.62 -1.99
CA ALA A 153 24.62 -16.99 -2.58
C ALA A 153 25.84 -16.57 -1.75
N CYS A 154 25.84 -16.83 -0.44
CA CYS A 154 27.05 -17.12 0.33
C CYS A 154 26.66 -17.49 1.76
N GLY A 155 27.11 -18.66 2.21
CA GLY A 155 26.92 -19.10 3.58
C GLY A 155 27.67 -18.19 4.54
N ASP A 156 26.98 -17.76 5.60
CA ASP A 156 27.42 -17.96 6.99
C ASP A 156 26.34 -17.40 7.91
N VAL A 157 25.83 -18.28 8.78
CA VAL A 157 24.85 -17.94 9.81
C VAL A 157 25.59 -17.17 10.89
N VAL A 158 25.46 -15.85 10.92
CA VAL A 158 25.96 -15.03 12.03
C VAL A 158 24.90 -14.04 12.49
N GLY A 159 24.42 -14.24 13.71
CA GLY A 159 23.99 -13.14 14.59
C GLY A 159 22.57 -12.60 14.42
N CYS A 160 21.56 -13.41 14.76
CA CYS A 160 20.27 -12.89 15.18
C CYS A 160 20.44 -12.17 16.54
N SER A 161 20.75 -10.88 16.51
CA SER A 161 20.88 -10.09 17.74
C SER A 161 20.61 -8.61 17.48
N TYR A 162 19.34 -8.26 17.24
CA TYR A 162 18.84 -6.90 17.45
C TYR A 162 17.34 -6.92 17.82
N TRP A 163 17.02 -7.69 18.86
CA TRP A 163 15.81 -7.50 19.68
C TRP A 163 16.27 -7.30 21.13
N LYS A 164 16.81 -6.11 21.42
CA LYS A 164 16.83 -5.58 22.79
C LYS A 164 16.09 -4.27 22.78
N SER A 165 14.80 -4.37 23.08
CA SER A 165 13.99 -3.25 23.55
C SER A 165 14.64 -2.66 24.80
N SER A 166 15.12 -1.44 24.71
CA SER A 166 15.41 -0.62 25.89
C SER A 166 14.12 0.03 26.33
N SER A 167 13.83 -0.10 27.63
CA SER A 167 12.70 0.43 28.41
C SER A 167 11.37 -0.35 28.29
N GLY A 168 11.04 -1.01 29.41
CA GLY A 168 9.91 -1.91 29.55
C GLY A 168 8.56 -1.22 29.49
N ASN A 169 7.66 -1.82 28.72
CA ASN A 169 6.27 -1.97 29.11
C ASN A 169 5.90 -3.41 28.77
N GLN A 170 5.60 -4.20 29.80
CA GLN A 170 5.11 -5.56 29.66
C GLN A 170 3.76 -5.48 28.95
N PHE A 171 3.66 -6.05 27.75
CA PHE A 171 2.40 -6.13 27.01
C PHE A 171 1.45 -7.06 27.77
N ASP A 172 0.47 -6.49 28.48
CA ASP A 172 -0.55 -7.26 29.20
C ASP A 172 -1.70 -7.61 28.24
N SER A 173 -1.69 -8.84 27.75
CA SER A 173 -2.72 -9.38 26.84
C SER A 173 -4.11 -9.48 27.48
N ARG A 174 -4.25 -9.33 28.80
CA ARG A 174 -5.53 -9.46 29.52
C ARG A 174 -6.46 -8.25 29.40
N LYS A 175 -6.02 -7.16 28.75
CA LYS A 175 -6.87 -5.97 28.53
C LYS A 175 -7.79 -6.07 27.30
N TYR A 176 -7.72 -7.16 26.54
CA TYR A 176 -8.44 -7.31 25.27
C TYR A 176 -9.48 -8.44 25.26
N GLU A 177 -9.81 -9.03 26.41
CA GLU A 177 -10.96 -9.93 26.52
C GLU A 177 -12.24 -9.08 26.59
N THR A 178 -13.05 -9.16 25.53
CA THR A 178 -14.39 -8.56 25.50
C THR A 178 -15.32 -9.28 26.48
N PRO A 179 -16.18 -8.58 27.23
CA PRO A 179 -17.18 -9.23 28.08
C PRO A 179 -18.16 -10.04 27.24
N THR A 180 -18.41 -11.28 27.66
CA THR A 180 -19.45 -12.18 27.12
C THR A 180 -20.85 -11.67 27.36
#